data_AF-H1UYB4-F1
#
_entry.id   AF-H1UYB4-F1
#
_cell.length_a   1.000
_cell.length_b   1.000
_cell.length_c   1.000
_cell.angle_alpha   90.00
_cell.angle_beta   90.00
_cell.angle_gamma   90.00
#
_symmetry.space_group_name_H-M   'P 1'
#
loop_
_entity.id
_entity.type
_entity.pdbx_description
1 polymer ?
#
loop_
_entity_poly.entity_id
_entity_poly.type
_entity_poly.pdbx_seq_one_letter_code
_entity_poly.pdbx_strand_id
1 'polypeptide(L)'
;MRIPSTWRLLAVLFVSQLAAAQLSADGIELDLVFPRAGGRYAETNEGLPVLLSLQNPDVAYHYGWVFSWDVYKKPHPPPDRLPFNTIGSILKNDTAYPDNPHLEVAYTDRLGAGDYTFSWTIHTGPWCELSPSSVEYARNVKVANGTFEFAVDPAAPTPTFTGTCPTALGMISYAELTTYHGLYDGKYDHLDDSSTVTSCAVTANVTVTPEPCRATVNAAEETSISSRLQWGAYATAASTATTAPAPTSAGSSLRQVWGPLSFLAFTTVDFVLFVSWIAQ
;
A
#
# COMPACT_ATOMS: atom_id res chain seq x y z
N MET A 1 -68.60 13.34 -23.30
CA MET A 1 -68.18 12.32 -22.32
C MET A 1 -67.15 11.42 -22.99
N ARG A 2 -65.84 11.62 -22.74
CA ARG A 2 -64.74 10.70 -23.12
C ARG A 2 -63.40 11.20 -22.57
N ILE A 3 -62.81 10.32 -21.75
CA ILE A 3 -61.41 10.00 -21.45
C ILE A 3 -60.49 11.09 -20.85
N PRO A 4 -59.96 10.87 -19.63
CA PRO A 4 -59.00 11.74 -18.94
C PRO A 4 -57.56 11.47 -19.44
N SER A 5 -56.79 12.53 -19.71
CA SER A 5 -55.35 12.43 -20.02
C SER A 5 -54.54 12.49 -18.72
N THR A 6 -54.68 11.40 -17.96
CA THR A 6 -53.61 10.74 -17.19
C THR A 6 -52.22 11.35 -17.38
N TRP A 7 -51.62 11.78 -16.27
CA TRP A 7 -50.42 11.12 -15.75
C TRP A 7 -49.37 10.66 -16.78
N ARG A 8 -49.02 11.51 -17.74
CA ARG A 8 -47.86 11.34 -18.62
C ARG A 8 -46.77 12.37 -18.35
N LEU A 9 -46.80 12.98 -17.17
CA LEU A 9 -45.58 13.36 -16.48
C LEU A 9 -45.19 12.19 -15.57
N LEU A 10 -45.07 11.00 -16.20
CA LEU A 10 -44.13 10.01 -15.76
C LEU A 10 -42.81 10.77 -15.67
N ALA A 11 -42.39 11.05 -14.44
CA ALA A 11 -41.13 10.54 -13.96
C ALA A 11 -40.14 10.24 -15.10
N VAL A 12 -39.61 11.29 -15.74
CA VAL A 12 -38.18 11.31 -15.99
C VAL A 12 -37.57 11.44 -14.60
N LEU A 13 -37.64 10.33 -13.84
CA LEU A 13 -36.61 9.96 -12.91
C LEU A 13 -35.35 10.05 -13.76
N PHE A 14 -34.69 11.18 -13.67
CA PHE A 14 -33.24 11.25 -13.76
C PHE A 14 -32.76 10.25 -12.71
N VAL A 15 -32.79 8.97 -13.08
CA VAL A 15 -31.82 8.00 -12.65
C VAL A 15 -30.55 8.50 -13.31
N SER A 16 -29.99 9.56 -12.73
CA SER A 16 -28.57 9.81 -12.75
C SER A 16 -28.01 8.61 -12.01
N GLN A 17 -27.89 7.48 -12.71
CA GLN A 17 -26.84 6.54 -12.44
C GLN A 17 -25.60 7.43 -12.49
N LEU A 18 -25.15 7.85 -11.31
CA LEU A 18 -23.76 8.11 -11.06
C LEU A 18 -23.08 6.81 -11.48
N ALA A 19 -22.78 6.70 -12.77
CA ALA A 19 -21.82 5.75 -13.26
C ALA A 19 -20.54 6.21 -12.57
N ALA A 20 -20.28 5.59 -11.42
CA ALA A 20 -18.96 5.55 -10.82
C ALA A 20 -17.99 5.32 -11.99
N ALA A 21 -17.09 6.28 -12.20
CA ALA A 21 -16.19 6.25 -13.34
C ALA A 21 -15.20 5.13 -13.04
N GLN A 22 -15.54 3.92 -13.50
CA GLN A 22 -14.80 2.73 -13.17
C GLN A 22 -13.36 2.91 -13.65
N LEU A 23 -12.42 2.69 -12.71
CA LEU A 23 -10.99 2.68 -13.00
C LEU A 23 -10.73 1.79 -14.22
N SER A 24 -9.93 2.31 -15.17
CA SER A 24 -9.59 1.55 -16.37
C SER A 24 -8.92 0.23 -16.01
N ALA A 25 -9.03 -0.77 -16.91
CA ALA A 25 -8.43 -2.08 -16.69
C ALA A 25 -6.90 -2.01 -16.48
N ASP A 26 -6.24 -0.98 -17.03
CA ASP A 26 -4.81 -0.72 -16.90
C ASP A 26 -4.49 0.45 -15.94
N GLY A 27 -5.50 0.92 -15.21
CA GLY A 27 -5.38 1.99 -14.23
C GLY A 27 -5.22 1.44 -12.82
N ILE A 28 -4.45 2.15 -11.99
CA ILE A 28 -4.37 1.92 -10.55
C ILE A 28 -4.73 3.21 -9.81
N GLU A 29 -5.30 3.08 -8.62
CA GLU A 29 -5.55 4.17 -7.68
C GLU A 29 -4.92 3.83 -6.33
N LEU A 30 -4.25 4.81 -5.73
CA LEU A 30 -3.68 4.71 -4.40
C LEU A 30 -4.40 5.65 -3.44
N ASP A 31 -4.86 5.08 -2.34
CA ASP A 31 -5.65 5.76 -1.34
C ASP A 31 -4.99 5.65 0.05
N LEU A 32 -4.73 6.78 0.70
CA LEU A 32 -4.23 6.80 2.06
C LEU A 32 -5.38 6.63 3.04
N VAL A 33 -5.42 5.44 3.65
CA VAL A 33 -6.38 5.11 4.70
C VAL A 33 -5.95 5.75 6.02
N PHE A 34 -4.64 5.70 6.32
CA PHE A 34 -4.06 6.20 7.57
C PHE A 34 -2.55 6.45 7.43
N PRO A 35 -1.96 7.49 8.04
CA PRO A 35 -2.60 8.53 8.85
C PRO A 35 -3.40 9.54 8.02
N ARG A 36 -4.24 10.34 8.69
CA ARG A 36 -5.12 11.36 8.09
C ARG A 36 -4.70 12.78 8.48
N ALA A 37 -5.01 13.73 7.60
CA ALA A 37 -4.78 15.15 7.81
C ALA A 37 -5.57 15.69 9.01
N GLY A 38 -4.90 16.49 9.85
CA GLY A 38 -5.47 17.08 11.06
C GLY A 38 -5.77 16.07 12.17
N GLY A 39 -5.33 14.81 12.03
CA GLY A 39 -5.63 13.77 13.00
C GLY A 39 -4.87 13.93 14.32
N ARG A 40 -5.45 13.37 15.38
CA ARG A 40 -4.84 13.22 16.71
C ARG A 40 -4.85 11.75 17.10
N TYR A 41 -3.68 11.22 17.42
CA TYR A 41 -3.50 9.78 17.64
C TYR A 41 -2.83 9.50 18.98
N ALA A 42 -3.24 8.42 19.63
CA ALA A 42 -2.58 7.93 20.84
C ALA A 42 -1.10 7.62 20.58
N GLU A 43 -0.25 7.86 21.57
CA GLU A 43 1.13 7.35 21.56
C GLU A 43 1.11 5.81 21.61
N THR A 44 2.06 5.19 20.92
CA THR A 44 2.19 3.73 20.82
C THR A 44 3.65 3.33 20.99
N ASN A 45 3.90 2.08 21.37
CA ASN A 45 5.25 1.54 21.44
C ASN A 45 5.79 1.10 20.07
N GLU A 46 4.91 0.85 19.10
CA GLU A 46 5.21 0.25 17.79
C GLU A 46 5.13 1.26 16.63
N GLY A 47 4.98 2.55 16.93
CA GLY A 47 4.76 3.60 15.94
C GLY A 47 3.32 3.68 15.42
N LEU A 48 3.12 4.39 14.33
CA LEU A 48 1.84 4.51 13.65
C LEU A 48 1.84 3.61 12.41
N PRO A 49 0.70 2.96 12.08
CA PRO A 49 0.59 2.29 10.81
C PRO A 49 0.59 3.32 9.68
N VAL A 50 1.01 2.89 8.50
CA VAL A 50 0.79 3.56 7.24
C VAL A 50 0.02 2.58 6.38
N LEU A 51 -1.26 2.90 6.15
CA LEU A 51 -2.22 2.04 5.49
C LEU A 51 -2.56 2.65 4.14
N LEU A 52 -2.23 1.93 3.07
CA LEU A 52 -2.59 2.31 1.71
C LEU A 52 -3.55 1.28 1.15
N SER A 53 -4.57 1.74 0.47
CA SER A 53 -5.40 0.86 -0.32
C SER A 53 -5.08 1.05 -1.79
N LEU A 54 -4.90 -0.07 -2.48
CA LEU A 54 -4.46 -0.15 -3.86
C LEU A 54 -5.56 -0.78 -4.69
N GLN A 55 -6.19 0.03 -5.54
CA GLN A 55 -7.17 -0.48 -6.51
C GLN A 55 -6.43 -1.03 -7.74
N ASN A 56 -6.91 -2.17 -8.25
CA ASN A 56 -6.27 -2.96 -9.30
C ASN A 56 -4.83 -3.40 -8.96
N PRO A 57 -4.65 -4.17 -7.87
CA PRO A 57 -3.32 -4.58 -7.40
C PRO A 57 -2.55 -5.40 -8.46
N ASP A 58 -3.19 -6.30 -9.20
CA ASP A 58 -2.51 -7.10 -10.24
C ASP A 58 -1.83 -6.21 -11.29
N VAL A 59 -2.49 -5.12 -11.69
CA VAL A 59 -1.93 -4.13 -12.63
C VAL A 59 -0.75 -3.39 -12.00
N ALA A 60 -0.93 -2.92 -10.75
CA ALA A 60 0.11 -2.21 -10.03
C ALA A 60 1.38 -3.06 -9.88
N TYR A 61 1.20 -4.34 -9.57
CA TYR A 61 2.27 -5.31 -9.39
C TYR A 61 2.93 -5.74 -10.71
N HIS A 62 2.16 -5.82 -11.79
CA HIS A 62 2.69 -6.03 -13.13
C HIS A 62 3.54 -4.85 -13.64
N TYR A 63 3.09 -3.61 -13.42
CA TYR A 63 3.75 -2.41 -13.96
C TYR A 63 4.72 -1.71 -13.00
N GLY A 64 4.73 -2.08 -11.72
CA GLY A 64 5.58 -1.46 -10.71
C GLY A 64 5.07 -0.10 -10.25
N TRP A 65 5.15 0.13 -8.94
CA TRP A 65 4.80 1.39 -8.29
C TRP A 65 5.57 1.52 -6.97
N VAL A 66 5.74 2.74 -6.49
CA VAL A 66 6.35 2.99 -5.18
C VAL A 66 5.63 4.14 -4.48
N PHE A 67 5.18 3.90 -3.26
CA PHE A 67 4.82 4.95 -2.32
C PHE A 67 5.96 5.15 -1.32
N SER A 68 6.42 6.38 -1.16
CA SER A 68 7.44 6.76 -0.21
C SER A 68 6.91 7.76 0.81
N TRP A 69 7.36 7.67 2.07
CA TRP A 69 6.96 8.60 3.12
C TRP A 69 8.05 8.86 4.17
N ASP A 70 7.94 10.01 4.82
CA ASP A 70 8.72 10.43 5.98
C ASP A 70 7.80 11.13 6.99
N VAL A 71 8.17 11.06 8.26
CA VAL A 71 7.46 11.73 9.36
C VAL A 71 8.44 12.63 10.10
N TYR A 72 8.11 13.91 10.20
CA TYR A 72 8.97 14.92 10.83
C TYR A 72 8.33 15.50 12.08
N LYS A 73 9.05 15.49 13.22
CA LYS A 73 8.60 16.14 14.45
C LYS A 73 8.78 17.65 14.37
N LYS A 74 7.77 18.43 14.75
CA LYS A 74 7.87 19.89 14.77
C LYS A 74 8.55 20.45 16.03
N PRO A 75 9.25 21.61 15.92
CA PRO A 75 9.61 22.27 14.67
C PRO A 75 10.74 21.52 13.95
N HIS A 76 10.60 21.32 12.64
CA HIS A 76 11.68 20.79 11.79
C HIS A 76 12.05 21.82 10.72
N PRO A 77 13.32 21.87 10.28
CA PRO A 77 13.66 22.61 9.08
C PRO A 77 12.88 22.06 7.87
N PRO A 78 12.74 22.83 6.78
CA PRO A 78 12.22 22.30 5.52
C PRO A 78 12.87 20.95 5.20
N PRO A 79 12.13 19.98 4.67
CA PRO A 79 12.71 18.68 4.36
C PRO A 79 13.83 18.86 3.33
N ASP A 80 15.08 18.71 3.78
CA ASP A 80 16.28 18.78 2.93
C ASP A 80 16.47 17.49 2.09
N ARG A 81 15.61 16.49 2.30
CA ARG A 81 15.68 15.16 1.66
C ARG A 81 14.32 14.66 1.21
N LEU A 82 14.33 13.77 0.21
CA LEU A 82 13.15 13.03 -0.22
C LEU A 82 12.73 11.98 0.84
N PRO A 83 11.44 11.57 0.85
CA PRO A 83 10.96 10.51 1.73
C PRO A 83 11.76 9.21 1.58
N PHE A 84 12.05 8.53 2.70
CA PHE A 84 12.94 7.34 2.70
C PHE A 84 12.21 6.01 2.86
N ASN A 85 11.14 5.97 3.66
CA ASN A 85 10.38 4.74 3.85
C ASN A 85 9.60 4.43 2.59
N THR A 86 9.50 3.16 2.19
CA THR A 86 8.82 2.77 0.95
C THR A 86 7.97 1.51 1.10
N ILE A 87 6.87 1.47 0.35
CA ILE A 87 6.10 0.27 0.01
C ILE A 87 5.90 0.32 -1.51
N GLY A 88 5.91 -0.84 -2.15
CA GLY A 88 5.64 -0.91 -3.57
C GLY A 88 6.03 -2.24 -4.17
N SER A 89 6.01 -2.28 -5.49
CA SER A 89 6.37 -3.45 -6.29
C SER A 89 7.42 -3.06 -7.33
N ILE A 90 8.28 -4.03 -7.63
CA ILE A 90 9.12 -3.96 -8.84
C ILE A 90 8.28 -4.37 -10.05
N LEU A 91 8.70 -3.89 -11.23
CA LEU A 91 8.13 -4.25 -12.53
C LEU A 91 8.08 -5.77 -12.72
N LYS A 92 7.00 -6.28 -13.33
CA LYS A 92 6.74 -7.72 -13.59
C LYS A 92 6.75 -8.57 -12.32
N ASN A 93 6.33 -8.00 -11.20
CA ASN A 93 6.00 -8.79 -10.04
C ASN A 93 4.59 -9.34 -10.26
N ASP A 94 4.45 -10.45 -10.99
CA ASP A 94 3.14 -11.02 -11.34
C ASP A 94 2.46 -11.76 -10.17
N THR A 95 2.57 -11.20 -8.95
CA THR A 95 1.83 -11.66 -7.78
C THR A 95 0.35 -11.36 -7.99
N ALA A 96 -0.49 -12.39 -7.92
CA ALA A 96 -1.93 -12.26 -8.01
C ALA A 96 -2.53 -12.00 -6.63
N TYR A 97 -3.38 -10.99 -6.53
CA TYR A 97 -4.08 -10.63 -5.31
C TYR A 97 -5.56 -11.02 -5.42
N PRO A 98 -6.10 -11.84 -4.49
CA PRO A 98 -7.49 -12.27 -4.55
C PRO A 98 -8.49 -11.14 -4.21
N ASP A 99 -7.99 -10.05 -3.63
CA ASP A 99 -8.72 -8.88 -3.16
C ASP A 99 -8.47 -7.66 -4.07
N ASN A 100 -9.53 -6.87 -4.31
CA ASN A 100 -9.44 -5.59 -5.00
C ASN A 100 -10.53 -4.65 -4.44
N PRO A 101 -10.16 -3.57 -3.73
CA PRO A 101 -8.80 -3.11 -3.49
C PRO A 101 -7.99 -4.01 -2.54
N HIS A 102 -6.66 -3.96 -2.68
CA HIS A 102 -5.69 -4.59 -1.77
C HIS A 102 -5.23 -3.61 -0.70
N LEU A 103 -4.99 -4.08 0.52
CA LEU A 103 -4.52 -3.24 1.63
C LEU A 103 -3.02 -3.48 1.90
N GLU A 104 -2.23 -2.45 1.66
CA GLU A 104 -0.81 -2.38 1.99
C GLU A 104 -0.60 -1.79 3.38
N VAL A 105 0.29 -2.39 4.16
CA VAL A 105 0.53 -2.02 5.55
C VAL A 105 2.02 -1.91 5.85
N ALA A 106 2.44 -0.72 6.27
CA ALA A 106 3.74 -0.50 6.91
C ALA A 106 3.55 0.22 8.25
N TYR A 107 4.68 0.49 8.92
CA TYR A 107 4.70 1.12 10.23
C TYR A 107 5.83 2.15 10.27
N THR A 108 5.58 3.26 10.97
CA THR A 108 6.63 4.19 11.35
C THR A 108 7.43 3.65 12.53
N ASP A 109 8.58 4.24 12.80
CA ASP A 109 9.20 4.10 14.13
C ASP A 109 8.27 4.68 15.22
N ARG A 110 8.57 4.36 16.48
CA ARG A 110 7.89 4.94 17.64
C ARG A 110 7.91 6.47 17.58
N LEU A 111 6.72 7.06 17.65
CA LEU A 111 6.53 8.51 17.72
C LEU A 111 6.10 8.89 19.14
N GLY A 112 6.91 9.71 19.82
CA GLY A 112 6.50 10.29 21.11
C GLY A 112 5.48 11.41 20.94
N ALA A 113 4.94 11.92 22.04
CA ALA A 113 4.03 13.06 22.00
C ALA A 113 4.60 14.29 21.23
N GLY A 114 3.75 14.95 20.45
CA GLY A 114 4.07 16.19 19.72
C GLY A 114 3.33 16.34 18.39
N ASP A 115 3.58 17.46 17.72
CA ASP A 115 3.06 17.74 16.38
C ASP A 115 4.03 17.23 15.31
N TYR A 116 3.47 16.67 14.24
CA TYR A 116 4.21 16.01 13.17
C TYR A 116 3.73 16.45 11.78
N THR A 117 4.65 16.41 10.82
CA THR A 117 4.36 16.52 9.40
C THR A 117 4.54 15.15 8.75
N PHE A 118 3.51 14.65 8.08
CA PHE A 118 3.59 13.48 7.21
C PHE A 118 3.85 13.97 5.78
N SER A 119 4.94 13.52 5.16
CA SER A 119 5.31 13.84 3.79
C SER A 119 5.35 12.58 2.97
N TRP A 120 4.74 12.61 1.78
CA TRP A 120 4.63 11.43 0.94
C TRP A 120 4.85 11.74 -0.53
N THR A 121 5.23 10.73 -1.30
CA THR A 121 5.36 10.79 -2.75
C THR A 121 4.97 9.45 -3.36
N ILE A 122 4.22 9.49 -4.46
CA ILE A 122 3.96 8.34 -5.33
C ILE A 122 4.87 8.43 -6.54
N HIS A 123 5.50 7.31 -6.85
CA HIS A 123 6.26 7.11 -8.06
C HIS A 123 5.69 5.94 -8.85
N THR A 124 5.88 5.99 -10.17
CA THR A 124 5.84 4.79 -11.01
C THR A 124 6.99 3.86 -10.62
N GLY A 125 6.94 2.60 -11.05
CA GLY A 125 8.15 1.79 -11.23
C GLY A 125 9.00 2.29 -12.41
N PRO A 126 9.92 1.45 -12.92
CA PRO A 126 10.69 1.75 -14.13
C PRO A 126 9.79 2.21 -15.27
N TRP A 127 10.05 3.41 -15.78
CA TRP A 127 9.16 4.11 -16.70
C TRP A 127 9.92 4.55 -17.95
N CYS A 128 9.21 4.53 -19.07
CA CYS A 128 9.70 5.03 -20.34
C CYS A 128 8.77 6.09 -20.93
N GLU A 129 9.36 7.23 -21.32
CA GLU A 129 8.71 8.14 -22.24
C GLU A 129 8.97 7.68 -23.66
N LEU A 130 7.90 7.44 -24.42
CA LEU A 130 7.99 7.22 -25.85
C LEU A 130 7.25 8.35 -26.56
N SER A 131 7.99 9.26 -27.17
CA SER A 131 7.44 10.27 -28.08
C SER A 131 8.18 10.24 -29.41
N PRO A 132 7.60 10.78 -30.50
CA PRO A 132 8.29 10.86 -31.79
C PRO A 132 9.62 11.63 -31.75
N SER A 133 9.85 12.43 -30.71
CA SER A 133 11.02 13.30 -30.56
C SER A 133 11.93 12.95 -29.38
N SER A 134 11.54 12.03 -28.50
CA SER A 134 12.28 11.68 -27.29
C SER A 134 12.02 10.25 -26.84
N VAL A 135 13.07 9.58 -26.37
CA VAL A 135 12.98 8.33 -25.63
C VAL A 135 13.73 8.54 -24.33
N GLU A 136 13.03 8.50 -23.21
CA GLU A 136 13.61 8.69 -21.88
C GLU A 136 13.31 7.47 -21.01
N TYR A 137 14.26 7.13 -20.14
CA TYR A 137 14.06 6.14 -19.10
C TYR A 137 14.28 6.79 -17.73
N ALA A 138 13.36 6.52 -16.81
CA ALA A 138 13.49 6.92 -15.42
C ALA A 138 13.07 5.77 -14.50
N ARG A 139 13.83 5.53 -13.44
CA ARG A 139 13.54 4.41 -12.52
C ARG A 139 12.25 4.59 -11.73
N ASN A 140 11.89 5.82 -11.38
CA ASN A 140 10.78 6.15 -10.48
C ASN A 140 10.23 7.55 -10.79
N VAL A 141 9.42 7.71 -11.85
CA VAL A 141 8.84 9.02 -12.18
C VAL A 141 7.84 9.40 -11.10
N LYS A 142 7.99 10.62 -10.57
CA LYS A 142 7.07 11.16 -9.57
C LYS A 142 5.71 11.41 -10.22
N VAL A 143 4.67 10.82 -9.65
CA VAL A 143 3.27 10.96 -10.08
C VAL A 143 2.58 12.04 -9.27
N ALA A 144 2.65 11.93 -7.94
CA ALA A 144 1.99 12.84 -7.01
C ALA A 144 2.81 12.94 -5.73
N ASN A 145 2.66 14.04 -5.00
CA ASN A 145 3.25 14.21 -3.68
C ASN A 145 2.41 15.16 -2.84
N GLY A 146 2.58 15.10 -1.53
CA GLY A 146 1.87 15.97 -0.63
C GLY A 146 2.41 15.92 0.78
N THR A 147 1.89 16.82 1.60
CA THR A 147 2.17 16.85 3.03
C THR A 147 0.89 17.18 3.80
N PHE A 148 0.80 16.68 5.03
CA PHE A 148 -0.21 17.15 5.97
C PHE A 148 0.32 17.05 7.41
N GLU A 149 -0.38 17.73 8.31
CA GLU A 149 -0.03 17.79 9.72
C GLU A 149 -0.93 16.87 10.54
N PHE A 150 -0.37 16.28 11.60
CA PHE A 150 -1.10 15.51 12.60
C PHE A 150 -0.39 15.62 13.95
N ALA A 151 -1.02 15.17 15.03
CA ALA A 151 -0.43 15.17 16.36
C ALA A 151 -0.49 13.79 17.01
N VAL A 152 0.54 13.47 17.79
CA VAL A 152 0.58 12.33 18.71
C VAL A 152 0.41 12.88 20.12
N ASP A 153 -0.58 12.35 20.83
CA ASP A 153 -0.95 12.77 22.18
C ASP A 153 -1.29 11.53 23.02
N PRO A 154 -0.65 11.32 24.18
CA PRO A 154 -0.95 10.19 25.07
C PRO A 154 -2.42 10.12 25.50
N ALA A 155 -3.15 11.24 25.50
CA ALA A 155 -4.56 11.33 25.85
C ALA A 155 -5.50 11.22 24.63
N ALA A 156 -4.99 11.14 23.41
CA ALA A 156 -5.82 10.95 22.23
C ALA A 156 -6.43 9.54 22.20
N PRO A 157 -7.60 9.37 21.56
CA PRO A 157 -8.18 8.06 21.37
C PRO A 157 -7.32 7.21 20.43
N THR A 158 -7.45 5.89 20.56
CA THR A 158 -6.96 4.96 19.55
C THR A 158 -7.64 5.25 18.21
N PRO A 159 -6.88 5.33 17.10
CA PRO A 159 -7.48 5.54 15.79
C PRO A 159 -8.41 4.41 15.37
N THR A 160 -9.46 4.76 14.63
CA THR A 160 -10.31 3.80 13.91
C THR A 160 -10.09 3.98 12.41
N PHE A 161 -10.12 2.88 11.67
CA PHE A 161 -9.89 2.89 10.22
C PHE A 161 -11.20 2.67 9.45
N THR A 162 -12.22 2.16 10.12
CA THR A 162 -13.54 1.91 9.56
C THR A 162 -14.37 3.19 9.43
N GLY A 163 -15.31 3.19 8.47
CA GLY A 163 -16.38 4.20 8.39
C GLY A 163 -15.96 5.59 7.89
N THR A 164 -14.70 5.80 7.49
CA THR A 164 -14.25 7.07 6.90
C THR A 164 -13.55 6.82 5.57
N CYS A 165 -13.97 7.52 4.52
CA CYS A 165 -13.33 7.40 3.20
C CYS A 165 -11.85 7.77 3.29
N PRO A 166 -10.94 6.93 2.78
CA PRO A 166 -9.54 7.28 2.55
C PRO A 166 -9.33 8.58 1.77
N THR A 167 -8.08 9.04 1.75
CA THR A 167 -7.67 10.20 0.94
C THR A 167 -7.02 9.72 -0.34
N ALA A 168 -7.60 10.05 -1.49
CA ALA A 168 -6.97 9.76 -2.77
C ALA A 168 -5.61 10.47 -2.87
N LEU A 169 -4.56 9.70 -3.09
CA LEU A 169 -3.19 10.20 -3.23
C LEU A 169 -2.82 10.40 -4.69
N GLY A 170 -3.29 9.52 -5.57
CA GLY A 170 -3.00 9.59 -6.99
C GLY A 170 -3.46 8.35 -7.75
N MET A 171 -3.36 8.46 -9.07
CA MET A 171 -3.69 7.39 -10.00
C MET A 171 -2.58 7.28 -11.06
N ILE A 172 -2.37 6.09 -11.57
CA ILE A 172 -1.47 5.83 -12.70
C ILE A 172 -2.27 5.03 -13.72
N SER A 173 -2.28 5.47 -14.98
CA SER A 173 -2.78 4.66 -16.08
C SER A 173 -1.59 4.14 -16.88
N TYR A 174 -1.49 2.83 -17.04
CA TYR A 174 -0.48 2.22 -17.88
C TYR A 174 -1.02 2.00 -19.29
N ALA A 175 -0.14 2.06 -20.28
CA ALA A 175 -0.45 1.81 -21.68
C ALA A 175 0.09 0.45 -22.12
N GLU A 176 1.37 0.19 -21.82
CA GLU A 176 2.04 -1.06 -22.18
C GLU A 176 3.37 -1.23 -21.43
N LEU A 177 3.91 -2.45 -21.47
CA LEU A 177 5.30 -2.72 -21.13
C LEU A 177 6.15 -2.65 -22.39
N THR A 178 7.28 -1.97 -22.28
CA THR A 178 8.27 -1.87 -23.36
C THR A 178 9.67 -2.15 -22.83
N THR A 179 10.64 -2.08 -23.73
CA THR A 179 12.06 -2.25 -23.42
C THR A 179 12.85 -1.04 -23.88
N TYR A 180 13.59 -0.44 -22.96
CA TYR A 180 14.53 0.63 -23.23
C TYR A 180 15.87 0.03 -23.69
N HIS A 181 16.38 0.56 -24.79
CA HIS A 181 17.63 0.13 -25.43
C HIS A 181 18.68 1.26 -25.50
N GLY A 182 18.59 2.25 -24.62
CA GLY A 182 19.49 3.42 -24.63
C GLY A 182 20.63 3.35 -23.63
N LEU A 183 21.58 4.27 -23.77
CA LEU A 183 22.60 4.54 -22.76
C LEU A 183 21.90 5.15 -21.54
N TYR A 184 21.91 4.45 -20.40
CA TYR A 184 21.50 5.06 -19.14
C TYR A 184 22.57 6.10 -18.75
N ASP A 185 22.35 7.38 -19.06
CA ASP A 185 23.21 8.50 -18.61
C ASP A 185 22.98 8.79 -17.11
N GLY A 186 23.05 7.74 -16.30
CA GLY A 186 23.16 7.88 -14.87
C GLY A 186 24.51 8.53 -14.59
N LYS A 187 24.50 9.86 -14.41
CA LYS A 187 25.63 10.72 -14.02
C LYS A 187 26.42 10.23 -12.78
N TYR A 188 26.05 9.09 -12.19
CA TYR A 188 26.61 8.49 -10.98
C TYR A 188 26.85 6.97 -11.04
N ASP A 189 26.68 6.27 -12.16
CA ASP A 189 27.04 4.84 -12.23
C ASP A 189 28.23 4.59 -13.17
N HIS A 190 29.36 4.26 -12.55
CA HIS A 190 30.59 3.79 -13.21
C HIS A 190 30.47 2.35 -13.75
N LEU A 191 29.31 1.96 -14.27
CA LEU A 191 29.12 0.66 -14.90
C LEU A 191 29.11 0.88 -16.41
N ASP A 192 30.30 0.70 -17.00
CA ASP A 192 30.62 0.63 -18.42
C ASP A 192 29.85 -0.49 -19.15
N ASP A 193 28.52 -0.43 -19.21
CA ASP A 193 27.76 -1.25 -20.14
C ASP A 193 26.67 -0.43 -20.85
N SER A 194 27.13 0.14 -21.96
CA SER A 194 26.35 0.87 -22.97
C SER A 194 25.24 0.05 -23.67
N SER A 195 24.97 -1.17 -23.19
CA SER A 195 24.02 -2.11 -23.79
C SER A 195 22.89 -2.58 -22.86
N THR A 196 22.66 -1.88 -21.75
CA THR A 196 21.67 -2.29 -20.73
C THR A 196 20.21 -2.21 -21.22
N VAL A 197 19.75 -3.32 -21.78
CA VAL A 197 18.34 -3.56 -22.13
C VAL A 197 17.51 -3.63 -20.84
N THR A 198 16.63 -2.65 -20.63
CA THR A 198 15.84 -2.54 -19.39
C THR A 198 14.34 -2.50 -19.68
N SER A 199 13.55 -3.36 -19.03
CA SER A 199 12.08 -3.28 -19.13
C SER A 199 11.54 -2.06 -18.37
N CYS A 200 10.51 -1.43 -18.92
CA CYS A 200 9.85 -0.26 -18.35
C CYS A 200 8.38 -0.19 -18.76
N ALA A 201 7.58 0.54 -17.99
CA ALA A 201 6.19 0.82 -18.29
C ALA A 201 6.05 2.14 -19.06
N VAL A 202 5.13 2.18 -20.02
CA VAL A 202 4.66 3.42 -20.66
C VAL A 202 3.33 3.79 -20.02
N THR A 203 3.16 5.06 -19.65
CA THR A 203 1.91 5.55 -19.04
C THR A 203 1.01 6.24 -20.05
N ALA A 204 -0.30 6.19 -19.78
CA ALA A 204 -1.34 6.93 -20.49
C ALA A 204 -1.89 8.05 -19.60
N ASN A 205 -2.68 8.94 -20.20
CA ASN A 205 -3.41 9.96 -19.44
C ASN A 205 -4.49 9.31 -18.58
N VAL A 206 -4.55 9.70 -17.31
CA VAL A 206 -5.67 9.34 -16.43
C VAL A 206 -6.90 10.15 -16.84
N THR A 207 -8.00 9.45 -17.14
CA THR A 207 -9.26 10.05 -17.62
C THR A 207 -10.43 9.86 -16.65
N VAL A 208 -10.23 9.09 -15.58
CA VAL A 208 -11.22 8.81 -14.55
C VAL A 208 -11.01 9.70 -13.33
N THR A 209 -12.04 9.80 -12.49
CA THR A 209 -11.97 10.52 -11.20
C THR A 209 -11.64 9.52 -10.10
N PRO A 210 -10.80 9.85 -9.10
CA PRO A 210 -10.51 8.93 -8.01
C PRO A 210 -11.76 8.60 -7.18
N GLU A 211 -11.87 7.35 -6.73
CA GLU A 211 -12.95 6.80 -5.93
C GLU A 211 -12.46 6.24 -4.58
N PRO A 212 -11.86 7.07 -3.71
CA PRO A 212 -11.15 6.60 -2.52
C PRO A 212 -12.06 5.86 -1.53
N CYS A 213 -13.37 6.09 -1.56
CA CYS A 213 -14.33 5.42 -0.68
C CYS A 213 -14.54 3.93 -1.00
N ARG A 214 -14.02 3.41 -2.13
CA ARG A 214 -14.04 1.98 -2.43
C ARG A 214 -13.04 1.19 -1.57
N ALA A 215 -12.01 1.87 -1.11
CA ALA A 215 -11.02 1.36 -0.18
C ALA A 215 -11.57 1.39 1.26
N THR A 216 -12.10 0.27 1.73
CA THR A 216 -12.55 0.14 3.13
C THR A 216 -11.73 -0.91 3.85
N VAL A 217 -11.21 -0.56 5.02
CA VAL A 217 -10.67 -1.54 5.98
C VAL A 217 -11.84 -2.24 6.64
N ASN A 218 -11.88 -3.56 6.57
CA ASN A 218 -12.93 -4.35 7.23
C ASN A 218 -12.60 -4.58 8.72
N ALA A 219 -13.59 -5.06 9.48
CA ALA A 219 -13.43 -5.24 10.93
C ALA A 219 -12.33 -6.27 11.31
N ALA A 220 -12.08 -7.28 10.47
CA ALA A 220 -11.04 -8.28 10.71
C ALA A 220 -9.64 -7.69 10.49
N GLU A 221 -9.46 -6.90 9.44
CA GLU A 221 -8.22 -6.14 9.17
C GLU A 221 -7.95 -5.12 10.26
N GLU A 222 -8.97 -4.33 10.65
CA GLU A 222 -8.86 -3.38 11.76
C GLU A 222 -8.47 -4.09 13.06
N THR A 223 -9.06 -5.25 13.34
CA THR A 223 -8.71 -6.07 14.50
C THR A 223 -7.26 -6.53 14.44
N SER A 224 -6.81 -7.04 13.29
CA SER A 224 -5.44 -7.51 13.08
C SER A 224 -4.42 -6.39 13.30
N ILE A 225 -4.63 -5.24 12.64
CA ILE A 225 -3.76 -4.05 12.76
C ILE A 225 -3.75 -3.54 14.21
N SER A 226 -4.91 -3.39 14.83
CA SER A 226 -5.04 -2.91 16.21
C SER A 226 -4.38 -3.85 17.21
N SER A 227 -4.47 -5.16 16.99
CA SER A 227 -3.83 -6.15 17.88
C SER A 227 -2.31 -6.04 17.86
N ARG A 228 -1.72 -5.86 16.66
CA ARG A 228 -0.28 -5.69 16.50
C ARG A 228 0.23 -4.41 17.16
N LEU A 229 -0.53 -3.33 17.05
CA LEU A 229 -0.20 -2.03 17.62
C LEU A 229 -0.51 -1.91 19.12
N GLN A 230 -1.11 -2.95 19.71
CA GLN A 230 -1.58 -2.94 21.10
C GLN A 230 -2.53 -1.74 21.34
N TRP A 231 -3.50 -1.60 20.45
CA TRP A 231 -4.40 -0.46 20.39
C TRP A 231 -5.76 -0.76 20.99
N GLY A 232 -6.42 0.26 21.57
CA GLY A 232 -7.74 0.13 22.18
C GLY A 232 -7.82 -1.00 23.21
N ALA A 233 -8.75 -1.93 22.99
CA ALA A 233 -8.93 -3.10 23.86
C ALA A 233 -7.71 -4.06 23.87
N TYR A 234 -6.82 -3.98 22.88
CA TYR A 234 -5.62 -4.81 22.79
C TYR A 234 -4.42 -4.23 23.57
N ALA A 235 -4.51 -2.97 24.04
CA ALA A 235 -3.44 -2.31 24.80
C ALA A 235 -3.10 -3.01 26.13
N THR A 236 -4.08 -3.63 26.77
CA THR A 236 -3.92 -4.27 28.08
C THR A 236 -3.49 -5.74 27.98
N ALA A 237 -3.73 -6.42 26.85
CA ALA A 237 -3.42 -7.84 26.69
C ALA A 237 -1.91 -8.14 26.73
N ALA A 238 -1.07 -7.20 26.29
CA ALA A 238 0.40 -7.32 26.33
C ALA A 238 0.99 -7.22 27.74
N SER A 239 0.27 -6.61 28.69
CA SER A 239 0.74 -6.45 30.08
C SER A 239 0.54 -7.70 30.95
N THR A 240 -0.24 -8.67 30.46
CA THR A 240 -0.56 -9.93 31.16
C THR A 240 0.20 -11.15 30.65
N ALA A 241 1.22 -10.98 29.79
CA ALA A 241 2.24 -12.02 29.63
C ALA A 241 3.11 -12.06 30.89
N THR A 242 2.53 -12.55 31.98
CA THR A 242 3.25 -12.89 33.21
C THR A 242 4.33 -13.88 32.85
N THR A 243 5.57 -13.52 33.14
CA THR A 243 6.75 -14.36 33.09
C THR A 243 6.42 -15.75 33.60
N ALA A 244 6.29 -16.73 32.70
CA ALA A 244 6.23 -18.12 33.09
C ALA A 244 7.54 -18.43 33.85
N PRO A 245 7.49 -19.10 35.02
CA PRO A 245 8.70 -19.46 35.74
C PRO A 245 9.58 -20.34 34.84
N ALA A 246 10.82 -19.92 34.62
CA ALA A 246 11.82 -20.75 33.98
C ALA A 246 11.95 -22.07 34.75
N PRO A 247 11.85 -23.24 34.09
CA PRO A 247 12.19 -24.49 34.75
C PRO A 247 13.71 -24.52 34.96
N THR A 248 14.12 -24.41 36.22
CA THR A 248 15.47 -24.68 36.68
C THR A 248 15.71 -26.18 36.76
N SER A 249 16.96 -26.56 36.47
CA SER A 249 17.61 -27.88 36.64
C SER A 249 17.36 -28.89 35.50
N ALA A 250 18.32 -29.68 35.02
CA ALA A 250 19.72 -29.90 35.38
C ALA A 250 20.46 -30.44 34.14
N GLY A 251 21.79 -30.31 34.14
CA GLY A 251 22.64 -30.63 33.01
C GLY A 251 22.66 -32.09 32.56
N SER A 252 23.01 -32.27 31.30
CA SER A 252 23.84 -33.39 30.85
C SER A 252 24.60 -32.94 29.62
N SER A 253 25.92 -32.92 29.76
CA SER A 253 26.89 -32.75 28.68
C SER A 253 26.85 -33.96 27.75
N LEU A 254 26.75 -33.75 26.44
CA LEU A 254 27.29 -34.69 25.47
C LEU A 254 27.82 -33.93 24.26
N ARG A 255 29.15 -33.92 24.18
CA ARG A 255 29.92 -33.61 22.98
C ARG A 255 29.57 -34.62 21.90
N GLN A 256 29.29 -34.16 20.69
CA GLN A 256 29.61 -34.93 19.49
C GLN A 256 30.00 -33.99 18.36
N VAL A 257 31.13 -34.34 17.74
CA VAL A 257 31.90 -33.60 16.75
C VAL A 257 31.70 -34.30 15.38
N TRP A 258 31.99 -33.59 14.28
CA TRP A 258 32.06 -34.02 12.85
C TRP A 258 30.68 -34.08 12.18
N GLY A 259 30.40 -33.52 11.00
CA GLY A 259 31.14 -32.91 9.88
C GLY A 259 30.12 -32.76 8.72
N PRO A 260 30.41 -32.03 7.62
CA PRO A 260 29.39 -31.60 6.66
C PRO A 260 29.05 -32.68 5.64
N LEU A 261 27.77 -32.82 5.27
CA LEU A 261 27.33 -33.59 4.11
C LEU A 261 26.15 -32.90 3.43
N SER A 262 26.44 -32.31 2.28
CA SER A 262 25.47 -32.01 1.22
C SER A 262 24.87 -33.31 0.70
N PHE A 263 23.56 -33.33 0.44
CA PHE A 263 22.90 -33.65 -0.84
C PHE A 263 21.44 -34.09 -0.66
N LEU A 264 20.64 -33.67 -1.65
CA LEU A 264 19.40 -34.26 -2.16
C LEU A 264 18.06 -33.96 -1.46
N ALA A 265 17.38 -33.00 -2.08
CA ALA A 265 15.98 -33.01 -2.46
C ALA A 265 15.21 -34.33 -2.23
N PHE A 266 14.09 -34.23 -1.52
CA PHE A 266 12.88 -34.98 -1.81
C PHE A 266 11.65 -34.07 -1.67
N THR A 267 10.93 -33.98 -2.77
CA THR A 267 9.56 -33.49 -2.89
C THR A 267 8.61 -34.40 -2.12
N THR A 268 7.80 -33.84 -1.23
CA THR A 268 6.45 -34.35 -0.95
C THR A 268 5.53 -33.17 -0.71
N VAL A 269 4.57 -33.03 -1.61
CA VAL A 269 3.41 -32.14 -1.51
C VAL A 269 2.35 -32.96 -0.81
N ASP A 270 1.88 -32.51 0.36
CA ASP A 270 0.63 -33.02 0.94
C ASP A 270 -0.36 -31.87 1.17
N PHE A 271 -1.37 -31.91 0.30
CA PHE A 271 -2.77 -31.54 0.46
C PHE A 271 -3.24 -31.12 1.86
N VAL A 272 -3.89 -29.96 1.92
CA VAL A 272 -5.06 -29.76 2.78
C VAL A 272 -6.25 -29.36 1.89
N LEU A 273 -7.18 -30.30 1.75
CA LEU A 273 -8.53 -30.11 1.25
C LEU A 273 -9.28 -29.10 2.13
N PHE A 274 -9.95 -28.12 1.52
CA PHE A 274 -11.19 -27.59 2.09
C PHE A 274 -12.35 -27.82 1.12
N VAL A 275 -13.28 -28.64 1.62
CA VAL A 275 -14.49 -29.12 0.97
C VAL A 275 -15.52 -28.01 0.92
N SER A 276 -16.12 -27.87 -0.26
CA SER A 276 -17.30 -27.07 -0.58
C SER A 276 -18.52 -27.51 0.23
N TRP A 277 -19.38 -26.58 0.64
CA TRP A 277 -20.80 -26.85 0.81
C TRP A 277 -21.64 -25.81 0.07
N ILE A 278 -22.47 -26.37 -0.81
CA ILE A 278 -23.57 -25.76 -1.56
C ILE A 278 -24.78 -25.64 -0.62
N ALA A 279 -25.56 -24.56 -0.74
CA ALA A 279 -27.02 -24.64 -0.63
C ALA A 279 -27.72 -23.43 -1.29
N GLN A 280 -28.41 -23.77 -2.39
CA GLN A 280 -29.55 -23.09 -3.06
C GLN A 280 -29.30 -21.82 -3.87
#